data_AF-A0A1Y5PX17-F1
#
_entry.id   AF-A0A1Y5PX17-F1
#
_cell.length_a   1.000
_cell.length_b   1.000
_cell.length_c   1.000
_cell.angle_alpha   90.00
_cell.angle_beta   90.00
_cell.angle_gamma   90.00
#
_symmetry.space_group_name_H-M   'P 1'
#
loop_
_entity.id
_entity.type
_entity.pdbx_description
1 polymer ?
#
loop_
_entity_poly.entity_id
_entity_poly.type
_entity_poly.pdbx_seq_one_letter_code
_entity_poly.pdbx_strand_id
1 'polypeptide(L)'
;MRILTDIPDEDIEKLDALAAKSKRSRAAAIREAVKLYLTQNDNSKDWIERWAGLWADRDDIPDGVEYQRAIREDRRPYEDI
;
A
#
# COMPACT_ATOMS: atom_id res chain seq x y z
N MET A 1 17.85 8.47 -19.37
CA MET A 1 18.51 7.17 -19.59
C MET A 1 17.70 6.37 -20.62
N ARG A 2 18.35 5.69 -21.57
CA ARG A 2 17.71 4.89 -22.63
C ARG A 2 18.15 3.43 -22.45
N ILE A 3 17.21 2.50 -22.58
CA ILE A 3 17.44 1.06 -22.46
C ILE A 3 16.98 0.42 -23.78
N LEU A 4 17.71 -0.60 -24.24
CA LEU A 4 17.31 -1.47 -25.35
C LEU A 4 16.96 -2.83 -24.76
N THR A 5 15.77 -3.35 -25.08
CA THR A 5 15.27 -4.62 -24.59
C THR A 5 14.48 -5.28 -25.70
N ASP A 6 14.68 -6.58 -25.87
CA ASP A 6 13.92 -7.40 -26.80
C ASP A 6 12.60 -7.81 -26.13
N ILE A 7 11.49 -7.53 -26.82
CA ILE A 7 10.14 -7.87 -26.39
C ILE A 7 9.47 -8.58 -27.57
N PRO A 8 8.81 -9.74 -27.39
CA PRO A 8 8.09 -10.41 -28.46
C PRO A 8 7.06 -9.49 -29.12
N ASP A 9 6.91 -9.59 -30.44
CA ASP A 9 6.00 -8.74 -31.22
C ASP A 9 4.55 -8.85 -30.72
N GLU A 10 4.11 -10.06 -30.34
CA GLU A 10 2.76 -10.29 -29.79
C GLU A 10 2.50 -9.48 -28.51
N ASP A 11 3.50 -9.33 -27.65
CA ASP A 11 3.37 -8.58 -26.40
C ASP A 11 3.39 -7.07 -26.65
N ILE A 12 4.12 -6.61 -27.67
CA ILE A 12 4.09 -5.21 -28.13
C ILE A 12 2.70 -4.85 -28.67
N GLU A 13 2.07 -5.71 -29.45
CA GLU A 13 0.71 -5.48 -29.97
C GLU A 13 -0.32 -5.37 -28.85
N LYS A 14 -0.27 -6.26 -27.86
CA LYS A 14 -1.13 -6.19 -26.67
C LYS A 14 -0.92 -4.89 -25.91
N LEU A 15 0.33 -4.47 -25.75
CA LEU A 15 0.67 -3.23 -25.05
C LEU A 15 0.17 -1.99 -25.80
N ASP A 16 0.25 -1.98 -27.13
CA ASP A 16 -0.29 -0.90 -27.96
C ASP A 16 -1.80 -0.80 -27.88
N ALA A 17 -2.50 -1.95 -27.90
CA ALA A 17 -3.95 -1.97 -27.71
C ALA A 17 -4.35 -1.37 -26.35
N LEU A 18 -3.61 -1.69 -25.28
CA LEU A 18 -3.82 -1.12 -23.94
C LEU A 18 -3.52 0.39 -23.89
N ALA A 19 -2.44 0.82 -24.55
CA ALA A 19 -2.05 2.23 -24.61
C ALA A 19 -3.09 3.06 -25.39
N ALA A 20 -3.59 2.53 -26.51
CA ALA A 20 -4.63 3.15 -27.33
C ALA A 20 -5.94 3.30 -26.55
N LYS A 21 -6.38 2.25 -25.83
CA LYS A 21 -7.56 2.30 -24.95
C LYS A 21 -7.44 3.37 -23.87
N SER A 22 -6.23 3.56 -23.36
CA SER A 22 -5.93 4.51 -22.27
C SER A 22 -5.56 5.91 -22.77
N LYS A 23 -5.53 6.14 -24.09
CA LYS A 23 -5.08 7.39 -24.75
C LYS A 23 -3.68 7.84 -24.30
N ARG A 24 -2.76 6.90 -24.09
CA ARG A 24 -1.37 7.16 -23.68
C ARG A 24 -0.41 6.72 -24.78
N SER A 25 0.79 7.31 -24.82
CA SER A 25 1.84 6.84 -25.72
C SER A 25 2.40 5.50 -25.25
N ARG A 26 2.89 4.67 -26.19
CA ARG A 26 3.55 3.39 -25.89
C ARG A 26 4.62 3.52 -24.81
N ALA A 27 5.49 4.53 -24.93
CA ALA A 27 6.54 4.79 -23.94
C ALA A 27 5.99 5.15 -22.55
N ALA A 28 4.85 5.84 -22.47
CA ALA A 28 4.19 6.11 -21.19
C ALA A 28 3.64 4.82 -20.55
N ALA A 29 3.03 3.94 -21.35
CA ALA A 29 2.54 2.64 -20.89
C ALA A 29 3.68 1.74 -20.38
N ILE A 30 4.82 1.69 -21.09
CA ILE A 30 6.01 0.94 -20.64
C ILE A 30 6.51 1.46 -19.29
N ARG A 31 6.64 2.79 -19.13
CA ARG A 31 7.10 3.38 -17.86
C ARG A 31 6.17 3.05 -16.70
N GLU A 32 4.87 3.07 -16.94
CA GLU A 32 3.87 2.71 -15.94
C GLU A 32 3.95 1.23 -15.57
N ALA A 33 4.09 0.34 -16.55
CA ALA A 33 4.27 -1.09 -16.31
C ALA A 33 5.53 -1.37 -15.46
N VAL A 34 6.66 -0.72 -15.78
CA VAL A 34 7.90 -0.84 -14.97
C VAL A 34 7.66 -0.34 -13.55
N LYS A 35 7.01 0.82 -13.37
CA LYS A 35 6.70 1.35 -12.04
C LYS A 35 5.82 0.38 -11.24
N LEU A 36 4.77 -0.16 -11.87
CA LEU A 36 3.86 -1.10 -11.23
C LEU A 36 4.59 -2.39 -10.82
N TYR A 37 5.43 -2.94 -11.69
CA TYR A 37 6.23 -4.12 -11.39
C TYR A 37 7.16 -3.89 -10.19
N LEU A 38 7.84 -2.74 -10.16
CA LEU A 38 8.68 -2.37 -9.02
C LEU A 38 7.88 -2.24 -7.73
N THR A 39 6.71 -1.58 -7.76
CA THR A 39 5.84 -1.46 -6.58
C THR A 39 5.28 -2.79 -6.12
N GLN A 40 4.92 -3.69 -7.04
CA GLN A 40 4.39 -5.02 -6.69
C GLN A 40 5.46 -5.93 -6.08
N ASN A 41 6.69 -5.83 -6.56
CA ASN A 41 7.83 -6.58 -6.04
C ASN A 41 8.58 -5.85 -4.93
N ASP A 42 8.10 -4.68 -4.54
CA ASP A 42 8.60 -3.98 -3.37
C ASP A 42 8.11 -4.74 -2.13
N ASN A 43 8.89 -5.76 -1.74
CA ASN A 43 8.71 -6.49 -0.48
C ASN A 43 9.09 -5.63 0.74
N SER A 44 9.40 -4.35 0.53
CA SER A 44 9.75 -3.46 1.61
C SER A 44 8.57 -3.26 2.56
N LYS A 45 8.84 -3.52 3.84
CA LYS A 45 7.91 -3.22 4.93
C LYS A 45 7.91 -1.72 5.27
N ASP A 46 8.55 -0.87 4.45
CA ASP A 46 8.60 0.57 4.64
C ASP A 46 7.21 1.19 4.79
N TRP A 47 6.18 0.60 4.21
CA TRP A 47 4.81 1.06 4.42
C TRP A 47 4.38 0.94 5.89
N ILE A 48 4.78 -0.12 6.60
CA ILE A 48 4.48 -0.28 8.03
C ILE A 48 5.15 0.84 8.82
N GLU A 49 6.41 1.13 8.55
CA GLU A 49 7.15 2.21 9.21
C GLU A 49 6.58 3.59 8.87
N ARG A 50 6.16 3.79 7.61
CA ARG A 50 5.57 5.05 7.13
C ARG A 50 4.23 5.38 7.79
N TRP A 51 3.45 4.36 8.12
CA TRP A 51 2.10 4.53 8.66
C TRP A 51 2.00 4.20 10.16
N ALA A 52 3.07 3.70 10.77
CA ALA A 52 3.15 3.50 12.22
C ALA A 52 2.94 4.84 12.94
N GLY A 53 1.99 4.86 13.87
CA GLY A 53 1.70 6.07 14.65
C GLY A 53 0.80 7.10 13.96
N LEU A 54 0.23 6.82 12.76
CA LEU A 54 -0.67 7.76 12.07
C LEU A 54 -1.82 8.28 12.95
N TRP A 55 -2.25 7.47 13.91
CA TRP A 55 -3.36 7.76 14.82
C TRP A 55 -2.92 8.03 16.26
N ALA A 56 -1.61 8.07 16.53
CA ALA A 56 -1.08 8.17 17.90
C ALA A 56 -1.43 9.51 18.58
N ASP A 57 -1.49 10.59 17.81
CA ASP A 57 -1.70 11.95 18.32
C ASP A 57 -3.15 12.46 18.11
N ARG A 58 -4.12 11.56 17.94
CA ARG A 58 -5.53 11.95 17.81
C ARG A 58 -6.16 12.14 19.19
N ASP A 59 -6.52 13.38 19.49
CA ASP A 59 -7.19 13.74 20.75
C ASP A 59 -8.69 13.38 20.77
N ASP A 60 -9.29 13.03 19.63
CA ASP A 60 -10.72 12.70 19.52
C ASP A 60 -11.02 11.20 19.68
N ILE A 61 -9.99 10.37 19.82
CA ILE A 61 -10.13 8.95 20.18
C ILE A 61 -9.61 8.77 21.61
N PRO A 62 -10.44 8.30 22.56
CA PRO A 62 -9.99 8.03 23.92
C PRO A 62 -8.96 6.90 23.96
N ASP A 63 -8.07 6.92 24.95
CA ASP A 63 -7.06 5.89 25.14
C ASP A 63 -7.72 4.50 25.27
N GLY A 64 -7.18 3.52 24.54
CA GLY A 64 -7.76 2.19 24.47
C GLY A 64 -7.71 1.44 25.80
N VAL A 65 -6.69 1.68 26.63
CA VAL A 65 -6.54 1.06 27.95
C VAL A 65 -7.51 1.70 28.94
N GLU A 66 -7.64 3.03 28.93
CA GLU A 66 -8.63 3.75 29.72
C GLU A 66 -10.06 3.29 29.39
N TYR A 67 -10.40 3.19 28.10
CA TYR A 67 -11.70 2.68 27.67
C TYR A 67 -11.94 1.24 28.16
N GLN A 68 -10.95 0.35 28.01
CA GLN A 68 -11.05 -1.03 28.49
C GLN A 68 -11.22 -1.14 30.00
N ARG A 69 -10.61 -0.24 30.78
CA ARG A 69 -10.77 -0.19 32.24
C ARG A 69 -12.16 0.28 32.61
N ALA A 70 -12.68 1.33 31.99
CA ALA A 70 -14.02 1.85 32.25
C ALA A 70 -15.11 0.78 32.03
N ILE A 71 -15.06 0.03 30.93
CA ILE A 71 -16.05 -1.02 30.65
C ILE A 71 -15.91 -2.28 31.52
N ARG A 72 -14.84 -2.37 32.32
CA ARG A 72 -14.56 -3.51 33.22
C ARG A 72 -14.54 -3.09 34.68
N GLU A 73 -14.93 -1.86 35.00
CA GLU A 73 -14.97 -1.35 36.36
C GLU A 73 -15.92 -2.19 37.25
N ASP A 74 -16.93 -2.81 36.65
CA ASP A 74 -17.89 -3.70 37.30
C ASP A 74 -17.34 -5.12 37.56
N ARG A 75 -16.19 -5.48 36.99
CA ARG A 75 -15.59 -6.81 37.13
C ARG A 75 -14.72 -6.87 38.37
N ARG A 76 -14.78 -8.01 39.07
CA ARG A 76 -13.85 -8.27 40.18
C ARG A 76 -12.41 -8.27 39.65
N PRO A 77 -11.48 -7.55 40.29
CA PRO A 77 -10.06 -7.58 39.96
C PRO A 77 -9.53 -9.02 39.91
N TYR A 78 -8.60 -9.30 38.99
CA TYR A 78 -7.98 -10.63 38.90
C TYR A 78 -7.24 -11.02 40.19
N GLU A 79 -6.72 -10.04 40.92
CA GLU A 79 -6.05 -10.26 42.22
C GLU A 79 -7.01 -10.76 43.32
N ASP A 80 -8.32 -10.62 43.13
CA ASP A 80 -9.37 -11.08 44.06
C ASP A 80 -9.97 -12.45 43.65
N ILE A 81 -9.37 -13.15 42.67
CA ILE A 81 -9.76 -14.49 42.20
C ILE A 81 -8.75 -15.53 42.72
#